data_AF-A0A7S3DN29-F1
#
_entry.id   AF-A0A7S3DN29-F1
#
_cell.length_a   1.000
_cell.length_b   1.000
_cell.length_c   1.000
_cell.angle_alpha   90.00
_cell.angle_beta   90.00
_cell.angle_gamma   90.00
#
_symmetry.space_group_name_H-M   'P 1'
#
loop_
_entity.id
_entity.type
_entity.pdbx_description
1 polymer ?
#
loop_
_entity_poly.entity_id
_entity_poly.type
_entity_poly.pdbx_seq_one_letter_code
_entity_poly.pdbx_strand_id
1 'polypeptide(L)'
;VSESIEVQFSDDINPALATFSGLYQRDARPSAQTGRFYYRDTNPKSQAFFGYCDSIRAWAFTYEGDDPCNFKAQSEETETYEITKANAWMVGTPETTNVPLNPFFMECFRCADGKNPCRNDGRLIGGSCECPPNHFGRRCEFATPCTQIKLDTSNGQFQGPQELPTDYTAITGDDGQILTFNERPVFLDQS
;
A
#
# COMPACT_ATOMS: atom_id res chain seq x y z
N VAL A 1 -17.01 -14.32 0.06
CA VAL A 1 -16.02 -13.35 -0.48
C VAL A 1 -14.89 -13.29 0.52
N SER A 2 -13.63 -13.50 0.09
CA SER A 2 -12.51 -13.37 1.02
C SER A 2 -12.24 -11.89 1.29
N GLU A 3 -11.95 -11.56 2.54
CA GLU A 3 -11.67 -10.19 2.94
C GLU A 3 -10.30 -9.74 2.43
N SER A 4 -10.16 -8.45 2.15
CA SER A 4 -8.88 -7.88 1.76
C SER A 4 -8.69 -6.47 2.27
N ILE A 5 -7.44 -6.09 2.47
CA ILE A 5 -7.00 -4.75 2.86
C ILE A 5 -6.10 -4.20 1.77
N GLU A 6 -6.10 -2.88 1.63
CA GLU A 6 -5.13 -2.15 0.83
C GLU A 6 -4.14 -1.48 1.78
N VAL A 7 -2.85 -1.57 1.44
CA VAL A 7 -1.77 -0.99 2.23
C VAL A 7 -0.87 -0.16 1.35
N GLN A 8 -0.44 1.01 1.85
CA GLN A 8 0.62 1.82 1.25
C GLN A 8 1.66 2.17 2.31
N PHE A 9 2.90 1.79 2.03
CA PHE A 9 4.07 2.12 2.84
C PHE A 9 4.78 3.35 2.27
N SER A 10 5.31 4.20 3.14
CA SER A 10 6.34 5.18 2.77
C SER A 10 7.70 4.51 2.55
N ASP A 11 8.51 5.10 1.68
CA ASP A 11 9.92 4.77 1.43
C ASP A 11 10.92 5.62 2.25
N ASP A 12 10.45 6.58 3.04
CA ASP A 12 11.32 7.57 3.72
C ASP A 12 12.32 6.94 4.70
N ILE A 13 11.89 5.89 5.41
CA ILE A 13 12.69 5.22 6.44
C ILE A 13 13.29 3.92 5.95
N ASN A 14 12.51 3.16 5.16
CA ASN A 14 12.95 1.91 4.58
C ASN A 14 12.40 1.79 3.16
N PRO A 15 13.20 2.12 2.13
CA PRO A 15 12.76 2.12 0.74
C PRO A 15 12.21 0.78 0.26
N ALA A 16 12.66 -0.34 0.84
CA ALA A 16 12.16 -1.65 0.48
C ALA A 16 10.67 -1.82 0.80
N LEU A 17 10.15 -1.16 1.86
CA LEU A 17 8.75 -1.28 2.26
C LEU A 17 7.78 -0.78 1.20
N ALA A 18 8.15 0.25 0.44
CA ALA A 18 7.30 0.78 -0.63
C ALA A 18 6.98 -0.27 -1.71
N THR A 19 7.87 -1.24 -1.94
CA THR A 19 7.65 -2.34 -2.90
C THR A 19 6.54 -3.31 -2.48
N PHE A 20 6.14 -3.27 -1.22
CA PHE A 20 5.09 -4.11 -0.63
C PHE A 20 3.77 -3.36 -0.45
N SER A 21 3.63 -2.18 -1.06
CA SER A 21 2.33 -1.49 -1.14
C SER A 21 1.42 -2.22 -2.13
N GLY A 22 0.18 -2.52 -1.73
CA GLY A 22 -0.74 -3.27 -2.55
C GLY A 22 -1.92 -3.88 -1.79
N LEU A 23 -2.52 -4.91 -2.38
CA LEU A 23 -3.63 -5.65 -1.79
C LEU A 23 -3.14 -6.88 -1.04
N TYR A 24 -3.67 -7.04 0.17
CA TYR A 24 -3.46 -8.22 0.99
C TYR A 24 -4.79 -8.92 1.23
N GLN A 25 -4.83 -10.23 1.02
CA GLN A 25 -6.00 -11.06 1.20
C GLN A 25 -5.93 -11.82 2.51
N ARG A 26 -7.03 -11.83 3.26
CA ARG A 26 -7.15 -12.63 4.48
C ARG A 26 -7.10 -14.11 4.14
N ASP A 27 -6.27 -14.87 4.84
CA ASP A 27 -6.20 -16.32 4.71
C ASP A 27 -7.56 -16.95 5.06
N ALA A 28 -7.97 -17.96 4.29
CA ALA A 28 -9.26 -18.63 4.49
C ALA A 28 -9.33 -19.41 5.81
N ARG A 29 -8.17 -19.77 6.37
CA ARG A 29 -8.05 -20.50 7.62
C ARG A 29 -7.11 -19.76 8.55
N PRO A 30 -7.39 -19.73 9.86
CA PRO A 30 -6.42 -19.25 10.82
C PRO A 30 -5.19 -20.16 10.84
N SER A 31 -4.05 -19.60 11.22
CA SER A 31 -2.84 -20.33 11.56
C SER A 31 -3.16 -21.44 12.56
N ALA A 32 -2.68 -22.66 12.30
CA ALA A 32 -2.84 -23.77 13.23
C ALA A 32 -2.08 -23.55 14.55
N GLN A 33 -1.02 -22.73 14.52
CA GLN A 33 -0.16 -22.46 15.67
C GLN A 33 -0.78 -21.40 16.59
N THR A 34 -1.26 -20.31 16.01
CA THR A 34 -1.75 -19.15 16.79
C THR A 34 -3.27 -19.08 16.86
N GLY A 35 -3.99 -19.79 15.99
CA GLY A 35 -5.44 -19.64 15.83
C GLY A 35 -5.86 -18.31 15.19
N ARG A 36 -4.90 -17.53 14.68
CA ARG A 36 -5.12 -16.16 14.17
C ARG A 36 -5.03 -16.12 12.64
N PHE A 37 -5.68 -15.14 12.04
CA PHE A 37 -5.67 -14.95 10.59
C PHE A 37 -4.45 -14.15 10.15
N TYR A 38 -3.93 -14.49 8.96
CA TYR A 38 -2.93 -13.69 8.26
C TYR A 38 -3.59 -12.93 7.10
N TYR A 39 -2.96 -11.84 6.68
CA TYR A 39 -3.26 -11.16 5.43
C TYR A 39 -2.04 -11.28 4.52
N ARG A 40 -2.14 -12.01 3.41
CA ARG A 40 -1.03 -12.27 2.49
C ARG A 40 -1.12 -11.39 1.26
N ASP A 41 0.03 -10.94 0.78
CA ASP A 41 0.13 -10.21 -0.48
C ASP A 41 -0.52 -11.04 -1.60
N THR A 42 -1.32 -10.37 -2.43
CA THR A 42 -1.99 -10.99 -3.57
C THR A 42 -1.03 -11.30 -4.71
N ASN A 43 0.18 -10.75 -4.71
CA ASN A 43 1.23 -11.13 -5.64
C ASN A 43 1.76 -12.54 -5.30
N PRO A 44 1.59 -13.55 -6.17
CA PRO A 44 1.97 -14.94 -5.88
C PRO A 44 3.48 -15.15 -5.75
N LYS A 45 4.31 -14.17 -6.16
CA LYS A 45 5.77 -14.20 -5.98
C LYS A 45 6.22 -13.56 -4.67
N SER A 46 5.32 -12.84 -3.99
CA SER A 46 5.60 -12.17 -2.74
C SER A 46 5.43 -13.14 -1.58
N GLN A 47 6.34 -13.08 -0.62
CA GLN A 47 6.21 -13.75 0.68
C GLN A 47 5.69 -12.80 1.75
N ALA A 48 5.31 -11.57 1.37
CA ALA A 48 4.88 -10.55 2.30
C ALA A 48 3.53 -10.90 2.92
N PHE A 49 3.42 -10.75 4.23
CA PHE A 49 2.16 -10.92 4.94
C PHE A 49 2.12 -10.09 6.22
N PHE A 50 0.90 -9.85 6.67
CA PHE A 50 0.61 -9.37 8.01
C PHE A 50 0.12 -10.49 8.89
N GLY A 51 0.62 -10.54 10.11
CA GLY A 51 0.14 -11.43 11.15
C GLY A 51 0.23 -10.79 12.51
N TYR A 52 -0.48 -11.35 13.48
CA TYR A 52 -0.46 -10.85 14.84
C TYR A 52 0.58 -11.62 15.65
N CYS A 53 1.50 -10.90 16.30
CA CYS A 53 2.54 -11.49 17.13
C CYS A 53 2.14 -11.39 18.61
N ASP A 54 1.97 -12.55 19.26
CA ASP A 54 1.48 -12.64 20.64
C ASP A 54 2.47 -12.07 21.68
N SER A 55 3.78 -12.14 21.43
CA SER A 55 4.80 -11.68 22.39
C SER A 55 4.81 -10.16 22.57
N ILE A 56 4.48 -9.41 21.52
CA ILE A 56 4.39 -7.94 21.51
C ILE A 56 2.95 -7.43 21.46
N ARG A 57 1.97 -8.35 21.38
CA ARG A 57 0.53 -8.05 21.32
C ARG A 57 0.16 -7.03 20.23
N ALA A 58 0.83 -7.11 19.09
CA ALA A 58 0.67 -6.16 17.98
C ALA A 58 0.55 -6.88 16.63
N TRP A 59 0.00 -6.15 15.65
CA TRP A 59 0.08 -6.56 14.26
C TRP A 59 1.48 -6.30 13.73
N ALA A 60 1.96 -7.24 12.94
CA ALA A 60 3.29 -7.25 12.39
C ALA A 60 3.22 -7.49 10.88
N PHE A 61 4.13 -6.84 10.17
CA PHE A 61 4.39 -7.04 8.76
C PHE A 61 5.76 -7.69 8.60
N THR A 62 5.83 -8.73 7.78
CA THR A 62 7.11 -9.31 7.36
C THR A 62 7.04 -9.78 5.92
N TYR A 63 8.20 -9.90 5.30
CA TYR A 63 8.41 -10.50 3.98
C TYR A 63 9.54 -11.54 4.03
N GLU A 64 9.94 -11.97 5.23
CA GLU A 64 11.00 -12.95 5.47
C GLU A 64 10.52 -14.02 6.45
N GLY A 65 10.35 -15.25 5.96
CA GLY A 65 9.90 -16.39 6.76
C GLY A 65 8.39 -16.42 6.98
N ASP A 66 7.94 -17.25 7.93
CA ASP A 66 6.51 -17.49 8.22
C ASP A 66 6.09 -17.04 9.62
N ASP A 67 7.04 -16.53 10.43
CA ASP A 67 6.77 -16.07 11.80
C ASP A 67 6.49 -14.57 11.81
N PRO A 68 5.26 -14.13 12.17
CA PRO A 68 4.95 -12.70 12.28
C PRO A 68 5.78 -11.98 13.34
N CYS A 69 6.38 -12.69 14.31
CA CYS A 69 7.23 -12.07 15.32
C CYS A 69 8.64 -11.70 14.80
N ASN A 70 9.03 -12.16 13.60
CA ASN A 70 10.21 -11.67 12.88
C ASN A 70 9.82 -10.52 11.94
N PHE A 71 9.33 -9.43 12.53
CA PHE A 71 8.71 -8.34 11.78
C PHE A 71 9.71 -7.32 11.24
N LYS A 72 9.30 -6.67 10.14
CA LYS A 72 10.01 -5.52 9.54
C LYS A 72 9.28 -4.21 9.82
N ALA A 73 7.98 -4.28 10.05
CA ALA A 73 7.18 -3.21 10.59
C ALA A 73 6.13 -3.77 11.54
N GLN A 74 5.68 -2.99 12.51
CA GLN A 74 4.64 -3.38 13.46
C GLN A 74 3.71 -2.21 13.75
N SER A 75 2.48 -2.51 14.16
CA SER A 75 1.61 -1.53 14.77
C SER A 75 2.01 -1.26 16.23
N GLU A 76 1.31 -0.33 16.87
CA GLU A 76 1.21 -0.32 18.32
C GLU A 76 0.54 -1.60 18.87
N GLU A 77 0.66 -1.84 20.18
CA GLU A 77 -0.09 -2.89 20.86
C GLU A 77 -1.59 -2.70 20.63
N THR A 78 -2.29 -3.75 20.21
CA THR A 78 -3.73 -3.69 19.97
C THR A 78 -4.48 -4.69 20.82
N GLU A 79 -5.58 -4.24 21.42
CA GLU A 79 -6.52 -5.10 22.16
C GLU A 79 -7.46 -5.87 21.24
N THR A 80 -7.59 -5.43 19.98
CA THR A 80 -8.46 -6.06 18.98
C THR A 80 -7.65 -6.80 17.94
N TYR A 81 -8.20 -7.90 17.43
CA TYR A 81 -7.61 -8.66 16.31
C TYR A 81 -8.18 -8.21 14.97
N GLU A 82 -8.41 -6.91 14.83
CA GLU A 82 -8.83 -6.28 13.59
C GLU A 82 -7.70 -5.36 13.10
N ILE A 83 -6.99 -5.79 12.05
CA ILE A 83 -5.79 -5.10 11.58
C ILE A 83 -6.04 -3.64 11.16
N THR A 84 -7.22 -3.34 10.61
CA THR A 84 -7.59 -1.97 10.19
C THR A 84 -7.89 -1.04 11.36
N LYS A 85 -7.96 -1.55 12.59
CA LYS A 85 -8.05 -0.74 13.82
C LYS A 85 -6.69 -0.47 14.46
N ALA A 86 -5.62 -1.07 13.92
CA ALA A 86 -4.26 -0.86 14.40
C ALA A 86 -3.76 0.50 13.90
N ASN A 87 -3.42 1.40 14.83
CA ASN A 87 -2.85 2.70 14.49
C ASN A 87 -1.32 2.68 14.62
N ALA A 88 -0.69 3.80 14.24
CA ALA A 88 0.72 4.08 14.47
C ALA A 88 1.65 2.91 14.07
N TRP A 89 1.81 2.71 12.77
CA TRP A 89 2.76 1.72 12.25
C TRP A 89 4.19 2.25 12.37
N MET A 90 5.12 1.37 12.70
CA MET A 90 6.51 1.70 12.97
C MET A 90 7.45 0.71 12.29
N VAL A 91 8.60 1.19 11.84
CA VAL A 91 9.74 0.36 11.44
C VAL A 91 10.70 0.26 12.62
N GLY A 92 11.17 -0.95 12.89
CA GLY A 92 12.14 -1.21 13.94
C GLY A 92 12.24 -2.71 14.19
N THR A 93 13.41 -3.13 14.67
CA THR A 93 13.63 -4.43 15.33
C THR A 93 13.54 -4.25 16.85
N PRO A 94 13.36 -5.33 17.63
CA PRO A 94 13.47 -5.27 19.09
C PRO A 94 14.77 -4.63 19.60
N GLU A 95 15.86 -4.65 18.81
CA GLU A 95 17.15 -4.04 19.17
C GLU A 95 17.28 -2.55 18.80
N THR A 96 16.34 -1.98 18.05
CA THR A 96 16.44 -0.60 17.51
C THR A 96 15.29 0.28 17.98
N THR A 97 15.49 1.60 17.94
CA THR A 97 14.42 2.57 18.18
C THR A 97 13.33 2.44 17.12
N ASN A 98 12.08 2.26 17.54
CA ASN A 98 10.93 2.28 16.64
C ASN A 98 10.76 3.68 16.03
N VAL A 99 10.70 3.74 14.70
CA VAL A 99 10.46 4.96 13.94
C VAL A 99 9.09 4.87 13.29
N PRO A 100 8.18 5.84 13.50
CA PRO A 100 6.87 5.84 12.85
C PRO A 100 6.98 5.82 11.32
N LEU A 101 6.18 4.96 10.68
CA LEU A 101 5.92 5.00 9.24
C LEU A 101 4.94 6.14 8.98
N ASN A 102 5.42 7.20 8.32
CA ASN A 102 4.59 8.32 7.93
C ASN A 102 5.07 8.87 6.56
N PRO A 103 4.23 8.84 5.51
CA PRO A 103 2.86 8.33 5.50
C PRO A 103 2.78 6.80 5.59
N PHE A 104 1.75 6.31 6.30
CA PHE A 104 1.31 4.92 6.21
C PHE A 104 -0.20 4.91 6.03
N PHE A 105 -0.68 4.10 5.09
CA PHE A 105 -2.10 3.96 4.82
C PHE A 105 -2.50 2.50 4.84
N MET A 106 -3.58 2.20 5.56
CA MET A 106 -4.22 0.89 5.54
C MET A 106 -5.72 1.07 5.63
N GLU A 107 -6.46 0.51 4.67
CA GLU A 107 -7.92 0.56 4.67
C GLU A 107 -8.48 -0.77 4.20
N CYS A 108 -9.66 -1.12 4.70
CA CYS A 108 -10.36 -2.28 4.15
C CYS A 108 -10.70 -2.08 2.68
N PHE A 109 -10.31 -3.03 1.84
CA PHE A 109 -10.66 -3.06 0.42
C PHE A 109 -11.87 -3.95 0.16
N ARG A 110 -11.99 -5.11 0.79
CA ARG A 110 -13.22 -5.91 0.75
C ARG A 110 -13.51 -6.44 2.15
N CYS A 111 -14.49 -5.87 2.83
CA CYS A 111 -14.90 -6.30 4.16
C CYS A 111 -16.22 -7.07 4.12
N ALA A 112 -16.51 -7.79 5.20
CA ALA A 112 -17.75 -8.53 5.37
C ALA A 112 -19.04 -7.67 5.30
N ASP A 113 -18.93 -6.33 5.37
CA ASP A 113 -20.08 -5.42 5.25
C ASP A 113 -20.63 -5.32 3.82
N GLY A 114 -19.94 -5.90 2.83
CA GLY A 114 -20.40 -5.99 1.45
C GLY A 114 -20.45 -4.65 0.72
N LYS A 115 -19.86 -3.59 1.29
CA LYS A 115 -19.81 -2.29 0.63
C LYS A 115 -18.93 -2.33 -0.62
N ASN A 116 -19.34 -1.60 -1.64
CA ASN A 116 -18.51 -1.37 -2.82
C ASN A 116 -17.30 -0.50 -2.41
N PRO A 117 -16.06 -1.00 -2.54
CA PRO A 117 -14.88 -0.21 -2.17
C PRO A 117 -14.49 0.82 -3.20
N CYS A 118 -15.07 0.75 -4.39
CA CYS A 118 -14.82 1.68 -5.48
C CYS A 118 -15.51 3.01 -5.18
N ARG A 119 -14.76 4.10 -5.32
CA ARG A 119 -15.20 5.49 -5.18
C ARG A 119 -15.67 6.02 -6.53
N ASN A 120 -16.27 7.22 -6.51
CA ASN A 120 -16.66 7.98 -7.70
C ASN A 120 -17.45 7.14 -8.71
N ASP A 121 -18.45 6.38 -8.26
CA ASP A 121 -19.29 5.49 -9.10
C ASP A 121 -18.56 4.35 -9.82
N GLY A 122 -17.36 3.98 -9.36
CA GLY A 122 -16.63 2.82 -9.85
C GLY A 122 -17.38 1.50 -9.58
N ARG A 123 -17.23 0.54 -10.50
CA ARG A 123 -17.88 -0.77 -10.42
C ARG A 123 -16.90 -1.84 -9.97
N LEU A 124 -17.22 -2.58 -8.91
CA LEU A 124 -16.41 -3.71 -8.47
C LEU A 124 -16.66 -4.93 -9.39
N ILE A 125 -15.68 -5.26 -10.23
CA ILE A 125 -15.73 -6.40 -11.17
C ILE A 125 -14.53 -7.30 -10.93
N GLY A 126 -14.76 -8.58 -10.67
CA GLY A 126 -13.66 -9.55 -10.49
C GLY A 126 -12.74 -9.28 -9.30
N GLY A 127 -13.12 -8.37 -8.38
CA GLY A 127 -12.26 -7.96 -7.26
C GLY A 127 -11.40 -6.72 -7.54
N SER A 128 -11.57 -6.08 -8.70
CA SER A 128 -10.94 -4.80 -9.03
C SER A 128 -12.01 -3.76 -9.36
N CYS A 129 -11.67 -2.48 -9.23
CA CYS A 129 -12.56 -1.40 -9.59
C CYS A 129 -12.42 -1.05 -11.07
N GLU A 130 -13.52 -1.12 -11.82
CA GLU A 130 -13.65 -0.51 -13.14
C GLU A 130 -14.04 0.96 -12.93
N CYS A 131 -13.11 1.86 -13.27
CA CYS A 131 -13.29 3.29 -13.05
C CYS A 131 -14.09 3.94 -14.17
N PRO A 132 -14.98 4.89 -13.85
CA PRO A 132 -15.63 5.68 -14.87
C PRO A 132 -14.62 6.63 -15.55
N PRO A 133 -15.03 7.24 -16.68
CA PRO A 133 -14.19 8.23 -17.36
C PRO A 133 -13.71 9.32 -16.41
N ASN A 134 -12.46 9.77 -16.62
CA ASN A 134 -11.78 10.80 -15.82
C ASN A 134 -11.43 10.40 -14.38
N HIS A 135 -11.52 9.12 -14.02
CA HIS A 135 -11.05 8.61 -12.74
C HIS A 135 -10.02 7.48 -12.91
N PHE A 136 -9.13 7.35 -11.93
CA PHE A 136 -8.13 6.29 -11.88
C PHE A 136 -7.78 5.94 -10.42
N GLY A 137 -6.92 4.94 -10.25
CA GLY A 137 -6.50 4.41 -8.95
C GLY A 137 -7.23 3.11 -8.62
N ARG A 138 -6.77 2.44 -7.55
CA ARG A 138 -7.27 1.11 -7.17
C ARG A 138 -8.77 1.11 -6.85
N ARG A 139 -9.25 2.25 -6.37
CA ARG A 139 -10.63 2.52 -5.97
C ARG A 139 -11.24 3.63 -6.80
N CYS A 140 -10.64 4.04 -7.92
CA CYS A 140 -11.12 5.19 -8.70
C CYS A 140 -11.14 6.49 -7.89
N GLU A 141 -10.27 6.60 -6.89
CA GLU A 141 -10.22 7.64 -5.88
C GLU A 141 -9.62 8.95 -6.41
N PHE A 142 -8.87 8.88 -7.52
CA PHE A 142 -8.19 10.02 -8.11
C PHE A 142 -8.84 10.43 -9.44
N ALA A 143 -8.73 11.71 -9.79
CA ALA A 143 -9.06 12.19 -11.13
C ALA A 143 -7.92 11.84 -12.09
N THR A 144 -8.21 11.40 -13.33
CA THR A 144 -7.20 11.02 -14.33
C THR A 144 -6.05 12.03 -14.37
N PRO A 145 -4.79 11.55 -14.29
CA PRO A 145 -3.64 12.45 -14.22
C PRO A 145 -3.53 13.30 -15.48
N CYS A 146 -2.94 14.48 -15.34
CA CYS A 146 -2.51 15.27 -16.48
C CYS A 146 -1.47 14.48 -17.29
N THR A 147 -1.48 14.63 -18.62
CA THR A 147 -0.45 14.05 -19.50
C THR A 147 0.91 14.71 -19.29
N GLN A 148 0.93 15.90 -18.70
CA GLN A 148 2.13 16.65 -18.35
C GLN A 148 2.01 17.12 -16.90
N ILE A 149 3.05 16.88 -16.13
CA ILE A 149 3.17 17.40 -14.76
C ILE A 149 4.45 18.22 -14.65
N LYS A 150 4.40 19.22 -13.78
CA LYS A 150 5.56 20.06 -13.46
C LYS A 150 5.81 20.05 -11.96
N LEU A 151 7.09 20.01 -11.58
CA LEU A 151 7.48 20.29 -10.21
C LEU A 151 7.22 21.77 -9.92
N ASP A 152 6.46 22.04 -8.87
CA ASP A 152 6.25 23.40 -8.39
C ASP A 152 7.49 23.87 -7.63
N THR A 153 8.34 24.64 -8.31
CA THR A 153 9.56 25.22 -7.74
C THR A 153 9.32 26.59 -7.09
N SER A 154 8.09 27.10 -7.08
CA SER A 154 7.77 28.45 -6.62
C SER A 154 8.14 28.71 -5.16
N ASN A 155 8.17 27.66 -4.32
CA ASN A 155 8.54 27.74 -2.91
C ASN A 155 10.03 27.48 -2.62
N GLY A 156 10.87 27.32 -3.64
CA GLY A 156 12.33 27.23 -3.50
C GLY A 156 12.87 26.00 -2.73
N GLN A 157 12.05 24.96 -2.52
CA GLN A 157 12.32 23.90 -1.53
C GLN A 157 13.07 22.66 -2.05
N PHE A 158 13.39 22.56 -3.33
CA PHE A 158 14.26 21.48 -3.83
C PHE A 158 15.68 21.99 -4.10
N GLN A 159 16.40 22.38 -3.04
CA GLN A 159 17.84 22.64 -3.11
C GLN A 159 18.62 21.34 -2.87
N GLY A 160 18.40 20.35 -3.74
CA GLY A 160 19.29 19.19 -3.82
C GLY A 160 20.62 19.58 -4.48
N PRO A 161 21.70 18.80 -4.31
CA PRO A 161 22.96 19.02 -5.01
C PRO A 161 22.86 18.77 -6.54
N GLN A 162 21.72 18.25 -7.01
CA GLN A 162 21.47 17.91 -8.40
C GLN A 162 20.24 18.68 -8.90
N GLU A 163 20.35 19.31 -10.08
CA GLU A 163 19.20 19.86 -10.79
C GLU A 163 18.26 18.71 -11.16
N LEU A 164 17.05 18.73 -10.60
CA LEU A 164 16.01 17.78 -10.97
C LEU A 164 15.22 18.34 -12.15
N PRO A 165 14.85 17.50 -13.13
CA PRO A 165 13.96 17.90 -14.21
C PRO A 165 12.68 18.49 -13.67
N THR A 166 12.21 19.60 -14.24
CA THR A 166 10.97 20.24 -13.79
C THR A 166 9.74 19.79 -14.55
N ASP A 167 9.93 19.14 -15.69
CA ASP A 167 8.88 18.80 -16.65
C ASP A 167 8.87 17.31 -16.91
N TYR A 168 7.70 16.69 -16.73
CA TYR A 168 7.54 15.27 -16.98
C TYR A 168 6.31 15.02 -17.84
N THR A 169 6.41 14.03 -18.73
CA THR A 169 5.33 13.59 -19.60
C THR A 169 4.93 12.15 -19.27
N ALA A 170 3.64 11.90 -19.15
CA ALA A 170 3.11 10.57 -18.93
C ALA A 170 3.43 9.68 -20.15
N ILE A 171 3.93 8.47 -19.91
CA ILE A 171 4.12 7.51 -21.00
C ILE A 171 2.74 6.99 -21.41
N THR A 172 2.43 7.00 -22.69
CA THR A 172 1.19 6.42 -23.23
C THR A 172 1.49 5.14 -24.01
N GLY A 173 0.64 4.13 -23.84
CA GLY A 173 0.66 2.93 -24.67
C GLY A 173 0.08 3.18 -26.07
N ASP A 174 0.13 2.16 -26.93
CA ASP A 174 -0.40 2.21 -28.30
C ASP A 174 -1.92 2.46 -28.36
N ASP A 175 -2.63 2.15 -27.28
CA ASP A 175 -4.06 2.39 -27.10
C ASP A 175 -4.40 3.83 -26.66
N GLY A 176 -3.37 4.67 -26.49
CA GLY A 176 -3.50 6.05 -26.02
C GLY A 176 -3.74 6.17 -24.52
N GLN A 177 -3.73 5.07 -23.76
CA GLN A 177 -3.85 5.12 -22.30
C GLN A 177 -2.50 5.37 -21.64
N ILE A 178 -2.52 6.10 -20.52
CA ILE A 178 -1.31 6.32 -19.72
C ILE A 178 -0.85 4.98 -19.14
N LEU A 179 0.41 4.61 -19.36
CA LEU A 179 1.04 3.45 -18.75
C LEU A 179 1.05 3.63 -17.24
N THR A 180 0.66 2.57 -16.53
CA THR A 180 0.69 2.52 -15.09
C THR A 180 1.58 1.39 -14.59
N PHE A 181 2.24 1.61 -13.47
CA PHE A 181 2.94 0.59 -12.70
C PHE A 181 2.33 0.53 -11.31
N ASN A 182 1.84 -0.64 -10.90
CA ASN A 182 1.04 -0.81 -9.68
C ASN A 182 -0.09 0.22 -9.56
N GLU A 183 -0.81 0.45 -10.67
CA GLU A 183 -1.94 1.40 -10.79
C GLU A 183 -1.54 2.88 -10.60
N ARG A 184 -0.24 3.19 -10.62
CA ARG A 184 0.30 4.56 -10.58
C ARG A 184 0.80 4.98 -11.95
N PRO A 185 0.48 6.20 -12.43
CA PRO A 185 0.95 6.71 -13.71
C PRO A 185 2.48 6.77 -13.76
N VAL A 186 3.05 6.38 -14.90
CA VAL A 186 4.49 6.47 -15.14
C VAL A 186 4.79 7.72 -15.95
N PHE A 187 5.70 8.54 -15.44
CA PHE A 187 6.15 9.76 -16.10
C PHE A 187 7.63 9.65 -16.48
N LEU A 188 7.97 10.20 -17.65
CA LEU A 188 9.34 10.37 -18.10
C LEU A 188 9.74 11.83 -18.05
N ASP A 189 10.96 12.03 -17.61
CA ASP A 189 11.72 13.26 -17.77
C ASP A 189 11.77 13.69 -19.26
N GLN A 190 11.68 15.00 -19.51
CA GLN A 190 11.77 15.63 -20.82
C GLN A 190 12.99 16.58 -20.98
N SER A 191 13.88 16.62 -19.98
CA SER A 191 15.10 17.45 -19.97
C SER A 191 16.31 16.79 -20.62
#